data_AF-A0A9D1R251-F1
#
_entry.id   AF-A0A9D1R251-F1
#
_cell.length_a   1.000
_cell.length_b   1.000
_cell.length_c   1.000
_cell.angle_alpha   90.00
_cell.angle_beta   90.00
_cell.angle_gamma   90.00
#
_symmetry.space_group_name_H-M   'P 1'
#
loop_
_entity.id
_entity.type
_entity.pdbx_description
1 polymer ?
#
loop_
_entity_poly.entity_id
_entity_poly.type
_entity_poly.pdbx_seq_one_letter_code
_entity_poly.pdbx_strand_id
1 'polypeptide(L)'
;MNPAYQGQVDVFCAAYAVINAMRHMHATRLLACRNILHEALLDAARDESFFRALLEQRTDYVDWVDAMLARLEKEGSLLAARPFPAHFPGPDAPPPDELWDCMADWLHKDGRRAVLFQFVRVLYPTDAVIRHWTCGNAVAGHTLLFFDSSIEPGSLHHIERENIITDPALHAPGKVLIVPYTIRLLRTRLR
;
A
#
# COMPACT_ATOMS: atom_id res chain seq x y z
N MET A 1 -1.99 21.93 -22.86
CA MET A 1 -1.22 21.05 -21.96
C MET A 1 -2.02 20.95 -20.68
N ASN A 2 -2.41 19.74 -20.27
CA ASN A 2 -3.13 19.57 -19.01
C ASN A 2 -2.13 19.77 -17.86
N PRO A 3 -2.56 20.33 -16.71
CA PRO A 3 -1.69 20.43 -15.55
C PRO A 3 -1.24 19.04 -15.10
N ALA A 4 0.01 18.92 -14.64
CA ALA A 4 0.44 17.72 -13.93
C ALA A 4 -0.32 17.63 -12.60
N TYR A 5 -0.97 16.50 -12.33
CA TYR A 5 -1.55 16.27 -11.01
C TYR A 5 -0.43 15.97 -10.01
N GLN A 6 -0.58 16.41 -8.77
CA GLN A 6 0.47 16.25 -7.75
C GLN A 6 0.97 14.79 -7.67
N GLY A 7 0.05 13.81 -7.71
CA GLY A 7 0.36 12.37 -7.72
C GLY A 7 1.13 11.84 -8.94
N GLN A 8 1.17 12.57 -10.06
CA GLN A 8 1.95 12.18 -11.25
C GLN A 8 3.45 12.50 -11.11
N VAL A 9 3.78 13.45 -10.24
CA VAL A 9 5.16 13.85 -9.93
C VAL A 9 5.59 13.27 -8.59
N ASP A 10 4.63 13.11 -7.67
CA ASP A 10 4.86 12.61 -6.33
C ASP A 10 5.03 11.09 -6.30
N VAL A 11 6.21 10.65 -5.89
CA VAL A 11 6.62 9.23 -5.85
C VAL A 11 6.44 8.60 -4.47
N PHE A 12 5.76 9.28 -3.55
CA PHE A 12 5.68 8.89 -2.14
C PHE A 12 4.38 8.14 -1.78
N CYS A 13 3.76 7.45 -2.75
CA CYS A 13 2.54 6.65 -2.52
C CYS A 13 2.66 5.69 -1.31
N ALA A 14 3.84 5.07 -1.14
CA ALA A 14 4.13 4.19 -0.01
C ALA A 14 4.05 4.89 1.35
N ALA A 15 4.59 6.12 1.47
CA ALA A 15 4.46 6.90 2.68
C ALA A 15 3.01 7.35 2.91
N TYR A 16 2.29 7.74 1.86
CA TYR A 16 0.88 8.08 1.97
C TYR A 16 0.02 6.91 2.40
N ALA A 17 0.30 5.69 1.96
CA ALA A 17 -0.39 4.49 2.43
C ALA A 17 -0.25 4.34 3.95
N VAL A 18 0.98 4.46 4.49
CA VAL A 18 1.23 4.42 5.95
C VAL A 18 0.49 5.55 6.67
N ILE A 19 0.58 6.78 6.15
CA ILE A 19 -0.10 7.95 6.74
C ILE A 19 -1.62 7.78 6.74
N ASN A 20 -2.20 7.27 5.65
CA ASN A 20 -3.63 7.03 5.53
C ASN A 20 -4.09 5.93 6.50
N ALA A 21 -3.28 4.88 6.69
CA ALA A 21 -3.54 3.90 7.75
C ALA A 21 -3.54 4.55 9.14
N MET A 22 -2.59 5.44 9.42
CA MET A 22 -2.56 6.17 10.70
C MET A 22 -3.77 7.10 10.86
N ARG A 23 -4.17 7.81 9.81
CA ARG A 23 -5.38 8.65 9.82
C ARG A 23 -6.63 7.82 10.06
N HIS A 24 -6.76 6.69 9.38
CA HIS A 24 -7.89 5.78 9.54
C HIS A 24 -7.94 5.19 10.96
N MET A 25 -6.81 4.66 11.44
CA MET A 25 -6.76 3.95 12.71
C MET A 25 -6.81 4.87 13.93
N HIS A 26 -6.24 6.07 13.87
CA HIS A 26 -6.08 6.95 15.03
C HIS A 26 -6.75 8.31 14.90
N ALA A 27 -7.43 8.60 13.78
CA ALA A 27 -7.88 9.96 13.45
C ALA A 27 -6.73 10.98 13.52
N THR A 28 -5.52 10.57 13.10
CA THR A 28 -4.30 11.39 13.15
C THR A 28 -4.52 12.72 12.44
N ARG A 29 -4.18 13.82 13.12
CA ARG A 29 -4.31 15.18 12.59
C ARG A 29 -3.26 15.44 11.50
N LEU A 30 -3.55 16.38 10.61
CA LEU A 30 -2.67 16.70 9.47
C LEU A 30 -1.24 17.07 9.88
N LEU A 31 -1.06 17.80 10.98
CA LEU A 31 0.29 18.15 11.47
C LEU A 31 1.10 16.90 11.84
N ALA A 32 0.49 15.93 12.53
CA ALA A 32 1.14 14.68 12.85
C ALA A 32 1.42 13.83 11.60
N CYS A 33 0.53 13.86 10.61
CA CYS A 33 0.77 13.21 9.31
C CYS A 33 1.99 13.80 8.59
N ARG A 34 2.15 15.12 8.62
CA ARG A 34 3.34 15.79 8.06
C ARG A 34 4.61 15.37 8.79
N ASN A 35 4.56 15.27 10.11
CA ASN A 35 5.71 14.82 10.89
C ASN A 35 6.11 13.39 10.52
N ILE A 36 5.16 12.48 10.33
CA ILE A 36 5.44 11.10 9.86
C ILE A 36 6.16 11.14 8.50
N LEU A 37 5.67 11.94 7.55
CA LEU A 37 6.32 12.07 6.24
C LEU A 37 7.72 12.68 6.34
N HIS A 38 7.89 13.74 7.14
CA HIS A 38 9.17 14.41 7.31
C HIS A 38 10.22 13.47 7.90
N GLU A 39 9.89 12.74 8.96
CA GLU A 39 10.81 11.77 9.57
C GLU A 39 11.17 10.65 8.58
N ALA A 40 10.19 10.13 7.81
CA ALA A 40 10.44 9.12 6.80
C ALA A 40 11.38 9.59 5.68
N LEU A 41 11.26 10.85 5.25
CA LEU A 41 12.15 11.45 4.25
C LEU A 41 13.55 11.71 4.83
N LEU A 42 13.64 12.22 6.06
CA LEU A 42 14.91 12.44 6.74
C LEU A 42 15.66 11.13 6.99
N ASP A 43 14.95 10.05 7.32
CA ASP A 43 15.54 8.72 7.48
C ASP A 43 16.07 8.19 6.14
N ALA A 44 15.27 8.27 5.08
CA ALA A 44 15.69 7.84 3.75
C ALA A 44 16.91 8.64 3.24
N ALA A 45 16.94 9.95 3.45
CA ALA A 45 18.02 10.83 3.00
C ALA A 45 19.38 10.55 3.68
N ARG A 46 19.43 9.73 4.73
CA ARG A 46 20.70 9.28 5.34
C ARG A 46 21.49 8.33 4.45
N ASP A 47 20.81 7.66 3.52
CA ASP A 47 21.41 6.83 2.48
C ASP A 47 21.06 7.44 1.12
N GLU A 48 22.02 8.13 0.51
CA GLU A 48 21.83 8.78 -0.78
C GLU A 48 21.40 7.78 -1.87
N SER A 49 21.96 6.57 -1.86
CA SER A 49 21.68 5.57 -2.90
C SER A 49 20.23 5.07 -2.81
N PHE A 50 19.76 4.82 -1.59
CA PHE A 50 18.38 4.46 -1.32
C PHE A 50 17.43 5.61 -1.62
N PHE A 51 17.77 6.83 -1.19
CA PHE A 51 16.93 8.01 -1.43
C PHE A 51 16.77 8.29 -2.92
N ARG A 52 17.85 8.16 -3.72
CA ARG A 52 17.77 8.24 -5.18
C ARG A 52 16.88 7.14 -5.76
N ALA A 53 17.02 5.90 -5.29
CA ALA A 53 16.17 4.80 -5.75
C ALA A 53 14.67 5.06 -5.46
N LEU A 54 14.32 5.65 -4.32
CA LEU A 54 12.95 6.09 -4.01
C LEU A 54 12.46 7.17 -4.98
N LEU A 55 13.28 8.21 -5.21
CA LEU A 55 12.95 9.33 -6.10
C LEU A 55 12.77 8.90 -7.56
N GLU A 56 13.57 7.92 -7.99
CA GLU A 56 13.57 7.37 -9.35
C GLU A 56 12.60 6.19 -9.53
N GLN A 57 11.82 5.83 -8.50
CA GLN A 57 10.90 4.69 -8.49
C GLN A 57 11.57 3.34 -8.85
N ARG A 58 12.86 3.19 -8.51
CA ARG A 58 13.65 1.96 -8.73
C ARG A 58 13.64 1.01 -7.54
N THR A 59 12.57 1.06 -6.75
CA THR A 59 12.36 0.25 -5.54
C THR A 59 10.89 -0.15 -5.45
N ASP A 60 10.62 -1.24 -4.73
CA ASP A 60 9.27 -1.63 -4.37
C ASP A 60 8.77 -0.95 -3.08
N TYR A 61 9.60 -0.08 -2.47
CA TYR A 61 9.32 0.67 -1.24
C TYR A 61 9.13 -0.16 0.02
N VAL A 62 9.33 -1.49 -0.01
CA VAL A 62 9.11 -2.37 1.15
C VAL A 62 9.95 -1.95 2.34
N ASP A 63 11.26 -1.76 2.15
CA ASP A 63 12.17 -1.37 3.23
C ASP A 63 11.80 0.00 3.82
N TRP A 64 11.30 0.92 2.98
CA TRP A 64 10.86 2.23 3.44
C TRP A 64 9.60 2.15 4.29
N VAL A 65 8.60 1.40 3.83
CA VAL A 65 7.37 1.14 4.59
C VAL A 65 7.69 0.45 5.90
N ASP A 66 8.55 -0.56 5.88
CA ASP A 66 8.93 -1.31 7.09
C ASP A 66 9.70 -0.43 8.09
N ALA A 67 10.58 0.48 7.62
CA ALA A 67 11.23 1.46 8.49
C ALA A 67 10.22 2.43 9.15
N MET A 68 9.25 2.93 8.38
CA MET A 68 8.18 3.79 8.90
C MET A 68 7.34 3.05 9.95
N LEU A 69 6.92 1.82 9.66
CA LEU A 69 6.13 1.00 10.59
C LEU A 69 6.92 0.69 11.87
N ALA A 70 8.20 0.31 11.76
CA ALA A 70 9.03 0.02 12.92
C ALA A 70 9.17 1.22 13.87
N ARG A 71 9.29 2.44 13.32
CA ARG A 71 9.28 3.68 14.10
C ARG A 71 7.95 3.87 14.84
N LEU A 72 6.83 3.74 14.13
CA LEU A 72 5.48 3.87 14.72
C LEU A 72 5.19 2.80 15.78
N GLU A 73 5.71 1.58 15.61
CA GLU A 73 5.62 0.50 16.60
C GLU A 73 6.44 0.82 17.86
N LYS A 74 7.64 1.38 17.71
CA LYS A 74 8.51 1.80 18.82
C LYS A 74 7.87 2.92 19.63
N GLU A 75 7.14 3.82 18.99
CA GLU A 75 6.33 4.86 19.64
C GLU A 75 5.08 4.31 20.35
N GLY A 76 4.78 3.02 20.16
CA GLY A 76 3.61 2.36 20.73
C GLY A 76 2.30 2.71 20.03
N SER A 77 2.36 3.20 18.78
CA SER A 77 1.18 3.64 18.03
C SER A 77 0.42 2.44 17.44
N LEU A 78 1.11 1.44 16.90
CA LEU A 78 0.51 0.32 16.18
C LEU A 78 1.22 -1.02 16.41
N LEU A 79 0.61 -2.08 15.89
CA LEU A 79 1.26 -3.37 15.61
C LEU A 79 1.12 -3.68 14.12
N ALA A 80 2.21 -4.16 13.52
CA ALA A 80 2.28 -4.61 12.14
C ALA A 80 2.60 -6.10 12.06
N ALA A 81 1.88 -6.84 11.22
CA ALA A 81 2.19 -8.22 10.88
C ALA A 81 2.45 -8.37 9.37
N ARG A 82 3.36 -9.28 9.02
CA ARG A 82 3.71 -9.64 7.64
C ARG A 82 3.21 -11.06 7.35
N PRO A 83 2.01 -11.24 6.79
CA PRO A 83 1.45 -12.58 6.60
C PRO A 83 2.19 -13.40 5.53
N PHE A 84 2.84 -12.74 4.56
CA PHE A 84 3.44 -13.41 3.39
C PHE A 84 4.91 -13.02 3.12
N PRO A 85 5.81 -13.02 4.10
CA PRO A 85 7.11 -12.33 4.02
C PRO A 85 8.07 -12.84 2.94
N ALA A 86 7.87 -14.05 2.40
CA ALA A 86 8.72 -14.66 1.38
C ALA A 86 7.95 -15.10 0.12
N HIS A 87 6.73 -14.60 -0.07
CA HIS A 87 5.89 -14.97 -1.21
C HIS A 87 5.96 -13.88 -2.30
N PHE A 88 6.72 -14.18 -3.34
CA PHE A 88 6.88 -13.32 -4.51
C PHE A 88 5.78 -13.59 -5.55
N PRO A 89 5.42 -12.61 -6.40
CA PRO A 89 4.51 -12.84 -7.50
C PRO A 89 5.01 -13.93 -8.46
N GLY A 90 4.10 -14.75 -8.96
CA GLY A 90 4.41 -15.83 -9.90
C GLY A 90 3.55 -17.08 -9.70
N PRO A 91 3.87 -18.19 -10.37
CA PRO A 91 3.07 -19.42 -10.34
C PRO A 91 3.03 -20.09 -8.96
N ASP A 92 4.06 -19.85 -8.13
CA ASP A 92 4.17 -20.37 -6.77
C ASP A 92 3.65 -19.37 -5.71
N ALA A 93 3.08 -18.24 -6.14
CA ALA A 93 2.48 -17.28 -5.22
C ALA A 93 1.22 -17.88 -4.56
N PRO A 94 0.86 -17.44 -3.34
CA PRO A 94 -0.41 -17.84 -2.75
C PRO A 94 -1.58 -17.47 -3.68
N PRO A 95 -2.64 -18.29 -3.74
CA PRO A 95 -3.78 -18.01 -4.59
C PRO A 95 -4.44 -16.66 -4.24
N PRO A 96 -5.07 -15.96 -5.22
CA PRO A 96 -5.78 -14.71 -4.97
C PRO A 96 -6.81 -14.78 -3.83
N ASP A 97 -7.50 -15.91 -3.70
CA ASP A 97 -8.47 -16.15 -2.62
C ASP A 97 -7.81 -16.17 -1.24
N GLU A 98 -6.59 -16.71 -1.12
CA GLU A 98 -5.86 -16.72 0.16
C GLU A 98 -5.44 -15.30 0.59
N LEU A 99 -4.97 -14.49 -0.37
CA LEU A 99 -4.68 -13.07 -0.12
C LEU A 99 -5.95 -12.33 0.30
N TRP A 100 -7.04 -12.52 -0.45
CA TRP A 100 -8.31 -11.89 -0.17
C TRP A 100 -8.81 -12.25 1.23
N ASP A 101 -8.92 -13.54 1.54
CA ASP A 101 -9.46 -14.02 2.80
C ASP A 101 -8.58 -13.52 3.96
N CYS A 102 -7.25 -13.53 3.82
CA CYS A 102 -6.33 -12.95 4.81
C CYS A 102 -6.62 -11.46 5.11
N MET A 103 -6.77 -10.64 4.06
CA MET A 103 -7.02 -9.21 4.21
C MET A 103 -8.45 -8.94 4.71
N ALA A 104 -9.44 -9.63 4.17
CA ALA A 104 -10.84 -9.47 4.53
C ALA A 104 -11.08 -9.90 5.98
N ASP A 105 -10.59 -11.06 6.40
CA ASP A 105 -10.68 -11.53 7.79
C ASP A 105 -9.96 -10.60 8.76
N TRP A 106 -8.87 -9.96 8.32
CA TRP A 106 -8.22 -8.94 9.14
C TRP A 106 -9.09 -7.69 9.30
N LEU A 107 -9.64 -7.17 8.21
CA LEU A 107 -10.45 -5.94 8.20
C LEU A 107 -11.83 -6.11 8.85
N HIS A 108 -12.40 -7.31 8.85
CA HIS A 108 -13.67 -7.61 9.53
C HIS A 108 -13.56 -7.72 11.05
N LYS A 109 -12.34 -7.90 11.59
CA LYS A 109 -12.14 -7.97 13.04
C LYS A 109 -12.37 -6.61 13.69
N ASP A 110 -12.95 -6.62 14.89
CA ASP A 110 -13.14 -5.42 15.69
C ASP A 110 -11.84 -4.65 15.94
N GLY A 111 -12.02 -3.34 16.15
CA GLY A 111 -10.96 -2.35 16.28
C GLY A 111 -10.68 -1.63 14.95
N ARG A 112 -9.98 -0.50 15.04
CA ARG A 112 -9.58 0.22 13.82
C ARG A 112 -8.34 -0.45 13.24
N ARG A 113 -8.52 -1.13 12.12
CA ARG A 113 -7.50 -1.94 11.43
C ARG A 113 -7.30 -1.41 10.01
N ALA A 114 -6.13 -1.66 9.47
CA ALA A 114 -5.81 -1.32 8.09
C ALA A 114 -4.95 -2.43 7.48
N VAL A 115 -4.93 -2.49 6.15
CA VAL A 115 -4.01 -3.32 5.40
C VAL A 115 -3.22 -2.44 4.46
N LEU A 116 -1.89 -2.48 4.52
CA LEU A 116 -1.05 -1.91 3.47
C LEU A 116 -0.69 -2.99 2.48
N PHE A 117 -0.65 -2.64 1.19
CA PHE A 117 -0.15 -3.53 0.15
C PHE A 117 0.23 -2.72 -1.08
N GLN A 118 1.14 -3.28 -1.88
CA GLN A 118 1.40 -2.81 -3.23
C GLN A 118 0.50 -3.56 -4.21
N PHE A 119 -0.11 -2.82 -5.12
CA PHE A 119 -0.72 -3.39 -6.30
C PHE A 119 0.00 -2.95 -7.58
N VAL A 120 -0.11 -3.78 -8.61
CA VAL A 120 0.37 -3.51 -9.96
C VAL A 120 -0.77 -3.70 -10.94
N ARG A 121 -0.98 -2.73 -11.82
CA ARG A 121 -1.97 -2.83 -12.90
C ARG A 121 -1.40 -2.30 -14.20
N VAL A 122 -1.91 -2.83 -15.31
CA VAL A 122 -1.59 -2.36 -16.65
C VAL A 122 -2.73 -1.48 -17.13
N LEU A 123 -2.41 -0.25 -17.54
CA LEU A 123 -3.37 0.64 -18.17
C LEU A 123 -3.50 0.30 -19.65
N TYR A 124 -4.71 0.01 -20.08
CA TYR A 124 -5.01 -0.23 -21.48
C TYR A 124 -5.61 1.03 -22.13
N PRO A 125 -5.28 1.32 -23.40
CA PRO A 125 -4.45 0.54 -24.32
C PRO A 125 -2.95 0.94 -24.32
N THR A 126 -2.49 1.73 -23.34
CA THR A 126 -1.13 2.32 -23.36
C THR A 126 -0.03 1.36 -22.89
N ASP A 127 -0.41 0.19 -22.35
CA ASP A 127 0.46 -0.78 -21.68
C ASP A 127 1.32 -0.18 -20.55
N ALA A 128 0.91 0.99 -20.03
CA ALA A 128 1.60 1.65 -18.94
C ALA A 128 1.37 0.87 -17.64
N VAL A 129 2.46 0.50 -16.97
CA VAL A 129 2.42 -0.25 -15.71
C VAL A 129 2.39 0.74 -14.54
N ILE A 130 1.33 0.69 -13.75
CA ILE A 130 1.24 1.40 -12.48
C ILE A 130 1.63 0.45 -11.36
N ARG A 131 2.60 0.84 -10.56
CA ARG A 131 2.95 0.20 -9.28
C ARG A 131 2.62 1.19 -8.17
N HIS A 132 1.75 0.80 -7.25
CA HIS A 132 1.22 1.73 -6.27
C HIS A 132 1.00 1.05 -4.92
N TRP A 133 1.37 1.75 -3.84
CA TRP A 133 1.06 1.34 -2.48
C TRP A 133 -0.22 2.00 -2.00
N THR A 134 -1.09 1.22 -1.36
CA THR A 134 -2.35 1.74 -0.85
C THR A 134 -2.66 1.22 0.55
N CYS A 135 -3.71 1.79 1.16
CA CYS A 135 -4.23 1.44 2.46
C CYS A 135 -5.67 0.92 2.33
N GLY A 136 -5.83 -0.41 2.36
CA GLY A 136 -7.11 -1.09 2.55
C GLY A 136 -7.71 -0.78 3.92
N ASN A 137 -8.97 -0.37 3.94
CA ASN A 137 -9.64 0.10 5.15
C ASN A 137 -10.98 -0.56 5.43
N ALA A 138 -11.59 -1.21 4.44
CA ALA A 138 -12.85 -1.93 4.62
C ALA A 138 -13.07 -2.96 3.51
N VAL A 139 -13.95 -3.92 3.78
CA VAL A 139 -14.51 -4.82 2.78
C VAL A 139 -16.02 -4.61 2.74
N ALA A 140 -16.57 -4.47 1.54
CA ALA A 140 -18.00 -4.37 1.29
C ALA A 140 -18.41 -5.50 0.33
N GLY A 141 -18.97 -6.59 0.86
CA GLY A 141 -19.25 -7.78 0.07
C GLY A 141 -17.98 -8.40 -0.51
N HIS A 142 -17.84 -8.37 -1.83
CA HIS A 142 -16.66 -8.86 -2.56
C HIS A 142 -15.72 -7.75 -3.03
N THR A 143 -15.89 -6.54 -2.49
CA THR A 143 -15.10 -5.36 -2.88
C THR A 143 -14.19 -4.91 -1.73
N LEU A 144 -12.88 -4.87 -1.99
CA LEU A 144 -11.88 -4.29 -1.07
C LEU A 144 -11.83 -2.78 -1.31
N LEU A 145 -12.14 -2.00 -0.28
CA LEU A 145 -12.10 -0.53 -0.32
C LEU A 145 -10.77 -0.03 0.25
N PHE A 146 -10.19 0.99 -0.39
CA PHE A 146 -8.93 1.57 0.04
C PHE A 146 -8.80 3.06 -0.24
N PHE A 147 -7.90 3.68 0.51
CA PHE A 147 -7.50 5.07 0.32
C PHE A 147 -6.33 5.17 -0.67
N ASP A 148 -6.65 5.36 -1.94
CA ASP A 148 -5.68 5.84 -2.95
C ASP A 148 -5.69 7.38 -2.97
N SER A 149 -4.51 7.98 -2.93
CA SER A 149 -4.33 9.45 -2.93
C SER A 149 -4.17 10.02 -4.35
N SER A 150 -4.15 9.16 -5.36
CA SER A 150 -4.10 9.52 -6.77
C SER A 150 -5.44 10.16 -7.17
N ILE A 151 -5.39 11.40 -7.65
CA ILE A 151 -6.54 12.16 -8.17
C ILE A 151 -6.64 12.13 -9.70
N GLU A 152 -5.88 11.24 -10.32
CA GLU A 152 -5.78 11.13 -11.77
C GLU A 152 -6.95 10.36 -12.37
N PRO A 153 -7.36 10.66 -13.62
CA PRO A 153 -8.39 9.90 -14.31
C PRO A 153 -8.05 8.41 -14.36
N GLY A 154 -8.94 7.57 -13.84
CA GLY A 154 -8.73 6.13 -13.75
C GLY A 154 -8.03 5.67 -12.47
N SER A 155 -7.82 6.54 -11.46
CA SER A 155 -7.41 6.13 -10.11
C SER A 155 -8.29 5.00 -9.58
N LEU A 156 -7.68 4.09 -8.82
CA LEU A 156 -8.37 2.95 -8.27
C LEU A 156 -8.68 3.24 -6.80
N HIS A 157 -9.91 3.07 -6.36
CA HIS A 157 -10.29 3.24 -4.94
C HIS A 157 -10.91 1.97 -4.34
N HIS A 158 -11.05 0.94 -5.17
CA HIS A 158 -11.55 -0.36 -4.78
C HIS A 158 -11.02 -1.44 -5.73
N ILE A 159 -10.97 -2.70 -5.27
CA ILE A 159 -10.66 -3.88 -6.07
C ILE A 159 -11.72 -4.94 -5.77
N GLU A 160 -12.37 -5.44 -6.82
CA GLU A 160 -13.22 -6.63 -6.69
C GLU A 160 -12.37 -7.88 -6.48
N ARG A 161 -12.79 -8.78 -5.60
CA ARG A 161 -12.10 -10.06 -5.30
C ARG A 161 -11.71 -10.81 -6.56
N GLU A 162 -12.63 -10.92 -7.50
CA GLU A 162 -12.42 -11.64 -8.78
C GLU A 162 -11.34 -11.02 -9.67
N ASN A 163 -10.98 -9.76 -9.44
CA ASN A 163 -9.98 -9.03 -10.22
C ASN A 163 -8.57 -9.14 -9.64
N ILE A 164 -8.41 -9.73 -8.45
CA ILE A 164 -7.11 -9.98 -7.85
C ILE A 164 -6.40 -11.10 -8.60
N ILE A 165 -5.15 -10.85 -8.95
CA ILE A 165 -4.21 -11.87 -9.41
C ILE A 165 -2.95 -11.84 -8.53
N THR A 166 -2.20 -12.93 -8.52
CA THR A 166 -0.90 -13.05 -7.81
C THR A 166 0.24 -13.46 -8.74
N ASP A 167 -0.09 -13.84 -9.97
CA ASP A 167 0.86 -14.14 -11.04
C ASP A 167 0.80 -13.05 -12.13
N PRO A 168 1.90 -12.35 -12.43
CA PRO A 168 1.97 -11.39 -13.53
C PRO A 168 1.60 -11.99 -14.90
N ALA A 169 1.77 -13.29 -15.11
CA ALA A 169 1.37 -13.95 -16.36
C ALA A 169 -0.14 -13.90 -16.61
N LEU A 170 -0.95 -13.62 -15.58
CA LEU A 170 -2.41 -13.51 -15.65
C LEU A 170 -2.90 -12.07 -15.87
N HIS A 171 -1.99 -11.13 -16.19
CA HIS A 171 -2.39 -9.76 -16.49
C HIS A 171 -3.39 -9.70 -17.65
N ALA A 172 -4.48 -8.99 -17.41
CA ALA A 172 -5.54 -8.74 -18.38
C ALA A 172 -6.26 -7.43 -18.02
N PRO A 173 -7.05 -6.84 -18.94
CA PRO A 173 -7.85 -5.66 -18.63
C PRO A 173 -8.72 -5.86 -17.39
N GLY A 174 -8.63 -4.92 -16.45
CA GLY A 174 -9.36 -4.97 -15.17
C GLY A 174 -8.71 -5.83 -14.07
N LYS A 175 -7.72 -6.67 -14.39
CA LYS A 175 -6.99 -7.45 -13.38
C LYS A 175 -5.94 -6.60 -12.67
N VAL A 176 -5.80 -6.85 -11.38
CA VAL A 176 -4.90 -6.13 -10.49
C VAL A 176 -4.05 -7.14 -9.74
N LEU A 177 -2.74 -7.07 -9.95
CA LEU A 177 -1.78 -7.89 -9.22
C LEU A 177 -1.60 -7.31 -7.82
N ILE A 178 -1.82 -8.11 -6.78
CA ILE A 178 -1.40 -7.75 -5.42
C ILE A 178 -0.10 -8.48 -5.12
N VAL A 179 0.93 -7.73 -4.71
CA VAL A 179 2.27 -8.28 -4.47
C VAL A 179 2.30 -8.87 -3.05
N PRO A 180 2.34 -10.21 -2.85
CA PRO A 180 2.01 -10.81 -1.56
C PRO A 180 2.95 -10.36 -0.43
N TYR A 181 4.26 -10.38 -0.65
CA TYR A 181 5.26 -9.97 0.35
C TYR A 181 5.19 -8.51 0.79
N THR A 182 4.42 -7.67 0.10
CA THR A 182 4.20 -6.27 0.47
C THR A 182 3.04 -6.09 1.47
N ILE A 183 2.23 -7.12 1.69
CA ILE A 183 1.07 -7.03 2.58
C ILE A 183 1.51 -6.79 4.03
N ARG A 184 0.93 -5.77 4.68
CA ARG A 184 1.09 -5.46 6.11
C ARG A 184 -0.27 -5.36 6.76
N LEU A 185 -0.51 -6.18 7.77
CA LEU A 185 -1.74 -6.13 8.58
C LEU A 185 -1.50 -5.23 9.78
N LEU A 186 -2.25 -4.14 9.87
CA LEU A 186 -2.08 -3.11 10.90
C LEU A 186 -3.25 -3.08 11.86
N ARG A 187 -2.95 -2.88 13.14
CA ARG A 187 -3.93 -2.56 14.17
C ARG A 187 -3.37 -1.56 15.16
N THR A 188 -4.25 -0.85 15.86
CA THR A 188 -3.85 -0.04 17.01
C THR A 188 -3.28 -0.93 18.13
N ARG A 189 -2.28 -0.43 18.86
CA ARG A 189 -2.03 -0.94 20.22
C ARG A 189 -3.11 -0.36 21.11
N LEU A 190 -4.02 -1.19 21.60
CA LEU A 190 -4.91 -0.80 22.69
C LEU A 190 -4.00 -0.43 23.88
N ARG A 191 -4.12 0.81 24.37
CA ARG A 191 -3.57 1.19 25.67
C ARG A 191 -4.53 0.74 26.75
#